data_AF-A0A7J0CH46-F1
#
_entry.id   AF-A0A7J0CH46-F1
#
_cell.length_a   1.000
_cell.length_b   1.000
_cell.length_c   1.000
_cell.angle_alpha   90.00
_cell.angle_beta   90.00
_cell.angle_gamma   90.00
#
_symmetry.space_group_name_H-M   'P 1'
#
loop_
_entity.id
_entity.type
_entity.pdbx_description
1 polymer ?
#
loop_
_entity_poly.entity_id
_entity_poly.type
_entity_poly.pdbx_seq_one_letter_code
_entity_poly.pdbx_strand_id
1 'polypeptide(L)'
;MVHLSIGMKRPASPHLLSEPAIVAGMARAALPGSATPWHWYIEDYDRIRDTMAKALDGFEDFNRRVRLPLGFRIRQPARELVFLTPSGRAEFSAAALPDVVPAAGTLALGTMRSHDQWNTTIYSDNDRYRGIKNLRTLVFMNRADMRERGITDLGPVDITSTAKDGSRRRLDGYLAVPYDIPRGCAAGYMPEMNVLCALGDYSTQSDQPIMKHVKVTIAPAA
;
A
#
# COMPACT_ATOMS: atom_id res chain seq x y z
N MET A 1 -5.70 -10.77 -14.00
CA MET A 1 -6.73 -11.71 -14.46
C MET A 1 -7.89 -11.55 -13.50
N VAL A 2 -9.11 -11.44 -14.01
CA VAL A 2 -10.34 -11.32 -13.22
C VAL A 2 -10.79 -12.73 -12.92
N HIS A 3 -10.93 -13.04 -11.63
CA HIS A 3 -11.34 -14.35 -11.15
C HIS A 3 -12.58 -14.23 -10.29
N LEU A 4 -13.40 -15.27 -10.30
CA LEU A 4 -14.48 -15.42 -9.34
C LEU A 4 -13.88 -15.60 -7.94
N SER A 5 -14.39 -14.84 -6.98
CA SER A 5 -14.09 -15.00 -5.55
C SER A 5 -15.37 -15.36 -4.82
N ILE A 6 -15.31 -16.38 -3.96
CA ILE A 6 -16.44 -16.85 -3.15
C ILE A 6 -15.97 -16.91 -1.70
N GLY A 7 -16.77 -16.33 -0.80
CA GLY A 7 -16.50 -16.42 0.63
C GLY A 7 -16.57 -17.87 1.12
N MET A 8 -15.50 -18.36 1.75
CA MET A 8 -15.42 -19.73 2.26
C MET A 8 -15.79 -19.88 3.74
N LYS A 9 -15.98 -18.75 4.44
CA LYS A 9 -16.25 -18.73 5.88
C LYS A 9 -17.74 -18.50 6.13
N ARG A 10 -18.27 -19.15 7.17
CA ARG A 10 -19.62 -18.85 7.68
C ARG A 10 -19.65 -17.38 8.10
N PRO A 11 -20.70 -16.61 7.74
CA PRO A 11 -20.88 -15.25 8.23
C PRO A 11 -20.83 -15.20 9.76
N ALA A 12 -20.19 -14.16 10.32
CA ALA A 12 -20.08 -13.98 11.76
C ALA A 12 -21.44 -13.76 12.46
N SER A 13 -22.44 -13.32 11.70
CA SER A 13 -23.79 -13.04 12.20
C SER A 13 -24.81 -13.21 11.06
N PRO A 14 -26.05 -13.64 11.35
CA PRO A 14 -27.14 -13.62 10.38
C PRO A 14 -27.56 -12.19 9.97
N HIS A 15 -27.15 -11.17 10.73
CA HIS A 15 -27.40 -9.76 10.41
C HIS A 15 -26.28 -9.11 9.58
N LEU A 16 -25.22 -9.86 9.25
CA LEU A 16 -24.12 -9.32 8.46
C LEU A 16 -24.57 -9.08 7.01
N LEU A 17 -24.51 -7.83 6.59
CA LEU A 17 -24.80 -7.43 5.21
C LEU A 17 -23.50 -7.35 4.40
N SER A 18 -23.60 -7.57 3.09
CA SER A 18 -22.49 -7.31 2.17
C SER A 18 -22.23 -5.81 2.01
N GLU A 19 -21.01 -5.43 1.61
CA GLU A 19 -20.69 -4.02 1.36
C GLU A 19 -21.65 -3.36 0.35
N PRO A 20 -22.00 -3.97 -0.81
CA PRO A 20 -22.99 -3.38 -1.72
C PRO A 20 -24.36 -3.18 -1.06
N ALA A 21 -24.81 -4.11 -0.22
CA ALA A 21 -26.09 -3.98 0.49
C ALA A 21 -26.07 -2.82 1.50
N ILE A 22 -24.97 -2.64 2.23
CA ILE A 22 -24.77 -1.51 3.15
C ILE A 22 -24.78 -0.19 2.38
N VAL A 23 -24.02 -0.10 1.28
CA VAL A 23 -23.95 1.10 0.43
C VAL A 23 -25.33 1.45 -0.14
N ALA A 24 -26.05 0.49 -0.69
CA ALA A 24 -27.41 0.69 -1.20
C ALA A 24 -28.39 1.11 -0.10
N GLY A 25 -28.28 0.52 1.11
CA GLY A 25 -29.07 0.91 2.28
C GLY A 25 -28.83 2.37 2.68
N MET A 26 -27.57 2.78 2.80
CA MET A 26 -27.19 4.17 3.08
C MET A 26 -27.67 5.13 2.00
N ALA A 27 -27.48 4.79 0.73
CA ALA A 27 -27.90 5.63 -0.39
C ALA A 27 -29.42 5.86 -0.38
N ARG A 28 -30.22 4.82 -0.08
CA ARG A 28 -31.68 4.97 0.05
C ARG A 28 -32.08 5.90 1.21
N ALA A 29 -31.38 5.80 2.34
CA ALA A 29 -31.68 6.62 3.51
C ALA A 29 -31.25 8.08 3.31
N ALA A 30 -30.09 8.30 2.71
CA ALA A 30 -29.50 9.63 2.54
C ALA A 30 -29.97 10.36 1.27
N LEU A 31 -30.40 9.63 0.23
CA LEU A 31 -30.76 10.16 -1.09
C LEU A 31 -32.18 9.70 -1.52
N PRO A 32 -33.25 10.12 -0.83
CA PRO A 32 -34.61 9.63 -1.09
C PRO A 32 -35.13 9.99 -2.50
N GLY A 33 -34.58 11.03 -3.14
CA GLY A 33 -34.92 11.43 -4.51
C GLY A 33 -34.05 10.78 -5.61
N SER A 34 -33.16 9.85 -5.27
CA SER A 34 -32.29 9.20 -6.25
C SER A 34 -33.09 8.32 -7.21
N ALA A 35 -32.91 8.54 -8.52
CA ALA A 35 -33.49 7.69 -9.56
C ALA A 35 -32.75 6.35 -9.72
N THR A 36 -31.59 6.18 -9.05
CA THR A 36 -30.82 4.94 -9.12
C THR A 36 -31.56 3.81 -8.40
N PRO A 37 -31.79 2.65 -9.05
CA PRO A 37 -32.56 1.56 -8.46
C PRO A 37 -31.70 0.74 -7.48
N TRP A 38 -31.33 1.34 -6.34
CA TRP A 38 -30.39 0.78 -5.36
C TRP A 38 -30.75 -0.62 -4.87
N HIS A 39 -32.03 -0.87 -4.55
CA HIS A 39 -32.48 -2.18 -4.08
C HIS A 39 -32.37 -3.25 -5.18
N TRP A 40 -32.75 -2.90 -6.41
CA TRP A 40 -32.67 -3.78 -7.57
C TRP A 40 -31.23 -4.26 -7.82
N TYR A 41 -30.23 -3.39 -7.63
CA TYR A 41 -28.82 -3.76 -7.78
C TYR A 41 -28.32 -4.78 -6.76
N ILE A 42 -28.89 -4.80 -5.54
CA ILE A 42 -28.39 -5.66 -4.47
C ILE A 42 -29.15 -6.96 -4.31
N GLU A 43 -30.31 -7.09 -4.96
CA GLU A 43 -31.03 -8.36 -5.11
C GLU A 43 -30.24 -9.36 -5.96
N ASP A 44 -29.47 -8.88 -6.94
CA ASP A 44 -28.60 -9.69 -7.77
C ASP A 44 -27.39 -8.87 -8.26
N TYR A 45 -26.20 -9.23 -7.79
CA TYR A 45 -24.97 -8.52 -8.14
C TYR A 45 -24.52 -8.72 -9.59
N ASP A 46 -25.12 -9.65 -10.33
CA ASP A 46 -24.93 -9.73 -11.78
C ASP A 46 -25.42 -8.44 -12.45
N ARG A 47 -26.48 -7.82 -11.94
CA ARG A 47 -27.02 -6.54 -12.45
C ARG A 47 -26.04 -5.38 -12.34
N ILE A 48 -25.23 -5.37 -11.28
CA ILE A 48 -24.17 -4.37 -11.10
C ILE A 48 -23.13 -4.54 -12.22
N ARG A 49 -22.70 -5.78 -12.47
CA ARG A 49 -21.70 -6.10 -13.51
C ARG A 49 -22.23 -5.88 -14.92
N ASP A 50 -23.51 -6.15 -15.15
CA ASP A 50 -24.18 -5.85 -16.43
C ASP A 50 -24.27 -4.34 -16.69
N THR A 51 -24.50 -3.54 -15.65
CA THR A 51 -24.42 -2.08 -15.77
C THR A 51 -22.98 -1.62 -16.00
N MET A 52 -21.99 -2.19 -15.30
CA MET A 52 -20.58 -1.89 -15.55
C MET A 52 -20.18 -2.18 -17.00
N ALA A 53 -20.67 -3.29 -17.57
CA ALA A 53 -20.40 -3.67 -18.96
C ALA A 53 -20.92 -2.66 -20.02
N LYS A 54 -21.88 -1.80 -19.66
CA LYS A 54 -22.38 -0.74 -20.55
C LYS A 54 -21.48 0.50 -20.59
N ALA A 55 -20.63 0.66 -19.58
CA ALA A 55 -19.86 1.89 -19.37
C ALA A 55 -18.34 1.68 -19.35
N LEU A 56 -17.87 0.44 -19.10
CA LEU A 56 -16.46 0.13 -18.92
C LEU A 56 -15.98 -0.83 -20.02
N ASP A 57 -14.98 -0.39 -20.78
CA ASP A 57 -14.32 -1.23 -21.78
C ASP A 57 -13.70 -2.49 -21.15
N GLY A 58 -13.90 -3.63 -21.79
CA GLY A 58 -13.36 -4.91 -21.33
C GLY A 58 -14.22 -5.64 -20.30
N PHE A 59 -15.34 -5.03 -19.85
CA PHE A 59 -16.34 -5.64 -18.98
C PHE A 59 -17.49 -6.32 -19.76
N GLU A 60 -17.42 -6.37 -21.08
CA GLU A 60 -18.45 -7.02 -21.90
C GLU A 60 -18.59 -8.48 -21.49
N ASP A 61 -19.84 -8.92 -21.31
CA ASP A 61 -20.17 -10.31 -20.97
C ASP A 61 -19.45 -10.78 -19.68
N PHE A 62 -19.26 -9.86 -18.72
CA PHE A 62 -18.54 -10.09 -17.47
C PHE A 62 -19.07 -11.33 -16.74
N ASN A 63 -20.39 -11.41 -16.57
CA ASN A 63 -21.05 -12.44 -15.79
C ASN A 63 -20.78 -13.84 -16.33
N ARG A 64 -20.78 -14.04 -17.65
CA ARG A 64 -20.40 -15.34 -18.23
C ARG A 64 -18.90 -15.57 -18.08
N ARG A 65 -18.08 -14.57 -18.42
CA ARG A 65 -16.62 -14.69 -18.49
C ARG A 65 -15.96 -14.93 -17.13
N VAL A 66 -16.45 -14.33 -16.06
CA VAL A 66 -15.89 -14.51 -14.70
C VAL A 66 -16.10 -15.94 -14.18
N ARG A 67 -17.10 -16.65 -14.71
CA ARG A 67 -17.45 -18.04 -14.35
C ARG A 67 -16.72 -19.08 -15.19
N LEU A 68 -15.98 -18.68 -16.23
CA LEU A 68 -15.11 -19.60 -16.98
C LEU A 68 -13.97 -20.10 -16.08
N PRO A 69 -13.37 -21.27 -16.38
CA PRO A 69 -12.15 -21.71 -15.71
C PRO A 69 -11.09 -20.61 -15.78
N LEU A 70 -10.52 -20.24 -14.62
CA LEU A 70 -9.55 -19.14 -14.48
C LEU A 70 -10.09 -17.74 -14.82
N GLY A 71 -11.40 -17.59 -15.03
CA GLY A 71 -12.05 -16.32 -15.33
C GLY A 71 -11.59 -15.72 -16.67
N PHE A 72 -11.28 -14.42 -16.69
CA PHE A 72 -10.89 -13.73 -17.92
C PHE A 72 -9.87 -12.63 -17.69
N ARG A 73 -9.30 -12.10 -18.78
CA ARG A 73 -8.38 -10.96 -18.74
C ARG A 73 -9.06 -9.72 -19.32
N ILE A 74 -9.01 -8.61 -18.58
CA ILE A 74 -9.30 -7.27 -19.14
C ILE A 74 -8.15 -6.94 -20.10
N ARG A 75 -8.49 -6.54 -21.32
CA ARG A 75 -7.51 -6.24 -22.37
C ARG A 75 -6.55 -5.16 -21.91
N GLN A 76 -5.27 -5.33 -22.22
CA GLN A 76 -4.20 -4.38 -21.90
C GLN A 76 -3.50 -4.06 -23.22
N PRO A 77 -3.92 -3.01 -23.96
CA PRO A 77 -3.49 -2.75 -25.34
C PRO A 77 -1.98 -2.78 -25.55
N ALA A 78 -1.21 -2.21 -24.61
CA ALA A 78 0.25 -2.17 -24.69
C ALA A 78 0.90 -3.57 -24.77
N ARG A 79 0.26 -4.62 -24.21
CA ARG A 79 0.74 -6.01 -24.33
C ARG A 79 0.69 -6.53 -25.78
N GLU A 80 -0.21 -5.99 -26.59
CA GLU A 80 -0.39 -6.31 -28.00
C GLU A 80 0.31 -5.29 -28.90
N LEU A 81 1.22 -4.47 -28.34
CA LEU A 81 1.89 -3.35 -29.02
C LEU A 81 0.92 -2.30 -29.58
N VAL A 82 -0.30 -2.22 -29.02
CA VAL A 82 -1.27 -1.17 -29.31
C VAL A 82 -1.08 -0.05 -28.29
N PHE A 83 -0.53 1.08 -28.72
CA PHE A 83 -0.27 2.22 -27.86
C PHE A 83 -1.36 3.29 -28.04
N LEU A 84 -2.15 3.51 -26.98
CA LEU A 84 -3.18 4.55 -26.93
C LEU A 84 -2.58 5.91 -26.57
N THR A 85 -1.49 6.27 -27.22
CA THR A 85 -0.78 7.55 -27.08
C THR A 85 -1.13 8.46 -28.26
N PRO A 86 -0.94 9.78 -28.17
CA PRO A 86 -1.17 10.70 -29.31
C PRO A 86 -0.37 10.31 -30.56
N SER A 87 0.83 9.76 -30.39
CA SER A 87 1.69 9.29 -31.49
C SER A 87 1.32 7.90 -32.04
N GLY A 88 0.45 7.15 -31.37
CA GLY A 88 0.14 5.76 -31.68
C GLY A 88 1.30 4.77 -31.46
N ARG A 89 2.37 5.20 -30.77
CA ARG A 89 3.60 4.44 -30.51
C ARG A 89 3.99 4.50 -29.04
N ALA A 90 4.94 3.66 -28.63
CA ALA A 90 5.59 3.80 -27.33
C ALA A 90 6.29 5.16 -27.24
N GLU A 91 6.00 5.92 -26.18
CA GLU A 91 6.61 7.23 -25.94
C GLU A 91 7.72 7.10 -24.90
N PHE A 92 8.93 7.51 -25.28
CA PHE A 92 10.10 7.50 -24.40
C PHE A 92 10.17 8.80 -23.62
N SER A 93 10.49 8.71 -22.34
CA SER A 93 10.67 9.87 -21.47
C SER A 93 12.12 10.01 -21.05
N ALA A 94 12.65 11.23 -21.16
CA ALA A 94 13.94 11.63 -20.62
C ALA A 94 13.78 12.38 -19.28
N ALA A 95 12.72 12.09 -18.53
CA ALA A 95 12.48 12.72 -17.22
C ALA A 95 13.71 12.57 -16.32
N ALA A 96 14.11 13.69 -15.70
CA ALA A 96 15.24 13.69 -14.79
C ALA A 96 14.96 12.77 -13.60
N LEU A 97 15.97 11.98 -13.22
CA LEU A 97 15.91 11.18 -12.01
C LEU A 97 16.10 12.11 -10.79
N PRO A 98 15.35 11.90 -9.70
CA PRO A 98 15.56 12.66 -8.48
C PRO A 98 16.92 12.33 -7.87
N ASP A 99 17.53 13.30 -7.18
CA ASP A 99 18.64 13.01 -6.27
C ASP A 99 18.09 12.28 -5.05
N VAL A 100 18.51 11.03 -4.88
CA VAL A 100 18.05 10.14 -3.82
C VAL A 100 19.08 9.95 -2.72
N VAL A 101 20.22 10.65 -2.79
CA VAL A 101 21.26 10.54 -1.79
C VAL A 101 20.84 11.34 -0.55
N PRO A 102 20.74 10.70 0.63
CA PRO A 102 20.41 11.42 1.85
C PRO A 102 21.54 12.39 2.21
N ALA A 103 21.17 13.58 2.70
CA ALA A 103 22.13 14.54 3.21
C ALA A 103 22.90 13.96 4.41
N ALA A 104 24.12 14.47 4.65
CA ALA A 104 24.95 14.06 5.78
C ALA A 104 24.16 14.11 7.10
N GLY A 105 24.31 13.06 7.93
CA GLY A 105 23.59 12.93 9.19
C GLY A 105 22.14 12.42 9.06
N THR A 106 21.60 12.27 7.85
CA THR A 106 20.25 11.73 7.59
C THR A 106 20.30 10.37 6.90
N LEU A 107 19.17 9.65 6.90
CA LEU A 107 18.98 8.37 6.22
C LEU A 107 17.69 8.40 5.39
N ALA A 108 17.68 7.60 4.33
CA ALA A 108 16.49 7.26 3.55
C ALA A 108 15.80 6.03 4.17
N LEU A 109 14.66 6.23 4.83
CA LEU A 109 13.86 5.16 5.43
C LEU A 109 12.79 4.65 4.46
N GLY A 110 12.77 3.33 4.23
CA GLY A 110 11.68 2.65 3.56
C GLY A 110 10.81 1.84 4.52
N THR A 111 9.48 1.97 4.43
CA THR A 111 8.57 1.08 5.15
C THR A 111 8.26 -0.16 4.32
N MET A 112 7.98 -1.29 4.94
CA MET A 112 7.64 -2.53 4.25
C MET A 112 6.73 -3.43 5.08
N ARG A 113 6.21 -4.48 4.45
CA ARG A 113 5.43 -5.52 5.13
C ARG A 113 6.38 -6.63 5.57
N SER A 114 6.10 -7.18 6.75
CA SER A 114 6.70 -8.45 7.18
C SER A 114 6.14 -9.63 6.38
N HIS A 115 6.78 -10.79 6.47
CA HIS A 115 6.29 -12.03 5.86
C HIS A 115 4.88 -12.42 6.36
N ASP A 116 4.65 -12.42 7.68
CA ASP A 116 3.39 -12.85 8.29
C ASP A 116 2.36 -11.69 8.36
N GLN A 117 2.20 -10.98 7.25
CA GLN A 117 1.33 -9.81 7.16
C GLN A 117 0.73 -9.66 5.78
N TRP A 118 -0.55 -9.31 5.73
CA TRP A 118 -1.22 -8.85 4.52
C TRP A 118 -1.73 -7.42 4.71
N ASN A 119 -1.06 -6.46 4.07
CA ASN A 119 -1.36 -5.03 4.20
C ASN A 119 -1.37 -4.58 5.67
N THR A 120 -2.52 -4.25 6.25
CA THR A 120 -2.63 -3.86 7.67
C THR A 120 -3.01 -5.01 8.59
N THR A 121 -3.34 -6.18 8.05
CA THR A 121 -3.63 -7.38 8.84
C THR A 121 -2.32 -8.08 9.19
N ILE A 122 -1.98 -8.07 10.48
CA ILE A 122 -0.80 -8.75 11.03
C ILE A 122 -1.27 -10.13 11.51
N TYR A 123 -0.65 -11.19 10.99
CA TYR A 123 -0.96 -12.56 11.40
C TYR A 123 -0.04 -13.04 12.54
N SER A 124 1.19 -12.53 12.59
CA SER A 124 2.13 -12.77 13.69
C SER A 124 3.19 -11.66 13.78
N ASP A 125 3.90 -11.63 14.89
CA ASP A 125 5.04 -10.72 15.13
C ASP A 125 6.37 -11.27 14.59
N ASN A 126 6.32 -12.23 13.66
CA ASN A 126 7.49 -12.84 13.05
C ASN A 126 7.71 -12.34 11.61
N ASP A 127 8.97 -12.30 11.20
CA ASP A 127 9.36 -12.14 9.80
C ASP A 127 10.37 -13.21 9.41
N ARG A 128 9.85 -14.30 8.84
CA ARG A 128 10.67 -15.43 8.39
C ARG A 128 11.74 -15.02 7.37
N TYR A 129 11.44 -14.04 6.52
CA TYR A 129 12.39 -13.61 5.48
C TYR A 129 13.57 -12.82 6.05
N ARG A 130 13.39 -12.19 7.22
CA ARG A 130 14.41 -11.34 7.85
C ARG A 130 14.94 -11.89 9.18
N GLY A 131 14.53 -13.11 9.54
CA GLY A 131 14.96 -13.77 10.78
C GLY A 131 14.41 -13.15 12.06
N ILE A 132 13.34 -12.35 11.98
CA ILE A 132 12.76 -11.66 13.13
C ILE A 132 11.74 -12.55 13.82
N LYS A 133 11.80 -12.59 15.15
CA LYS A 133 10.88 -13.34 16.01
C LYS A 133 10.28 -12.42 17.07
N ASN A 134 8.95 -12.43 17.17
CA ASN A 134 8.18 -11.71 18.18
C ASN A 134 8.61 -10.23 18.36
N LEU A 135 8.85 -9.53 17.24
CA LEU A 135 9.32 -8.14 17.26
C LEU A 135 8.87 -7.41 15.99
N ARG A 136 8.25 -6.24 16.17
CA ARG A 136 7.82 -5.37 15.06
C ARG A 136 8.28 -3.93 15.20
N THR A 137 8.54 -3.47 16.42
CA THR A 137 9.11 -2.15 16.73
C THR A 137 10.63 -2.16 16.56
N LEU A 138 11.08 -2.24 15.31
CA LEU A 138 12.48 -2.31 14.95
C LEU A 138 12.81 -1.43 13.74
N VAL A 139 14.09 -1.11 13.56
CA VAL A 139 14.62 -0.51 12.35
C VAL A 139 15.85 -1.29 11.88
N PHE A 140 15.82 -1.73 10.63
CA PHE A 140 16.95 -2.32 9.95
C PHE A 140 17.93 -1.22 9.53
N MET A 141 19.20 -1.39 9.87
CA MET A 141 20.25 -0.41 9.59
C MET A 141 21.53 -1.08 9.09
N ASN A 142 22.28 -0.38 8.27
CA ASN A 142 23.63 -0.78 7.91
C ASN A 142 24.55 -0.69 9.14
N ARG A 143 25.43 -1.70 9.34
CA ARG A 143 26.36 -1.74 10.47
C ARG A 143 27.31 -0.53 10.54
N ALA A 144 27.72 0.03 9.40
CA ALA A 144 28.58 1.22 9.38
C ALA A 144 27.83 2.47 9.85
N ASP A 145 26.57 2.64 9.42
CA ASP A 145 25.75 3.77 9.86
C ASP A 145 25.40 3.66 11.34
N MET A 146 25.19 2.44 11.86
CA MET A 146 25.03 2.20 13.29
C MET A 146 26.29 2.63 14.06
N ARG A 147 27.49 2.21 13.62
CA ARG A 147 28.76 2.58 14.25
C ARG A 147 28.99 4.10 14.26
N GLU A 148 28.74 4.77 13.13
CA GLU A 148 28.86 6.23 13.02
C GLU A 148 27.96 6.97 14.02
N ARG A 149 26.83 6.35 14.39
CA ARG A 149 25.82 6.91 15.30
C ARG A 149 25.94 6.42 16.74
N GLY A 150 26.95 5.59 17.06
CA GLY A 150 27.10 5.01 18.39
C GLY A 150 25.97 4.04 18.79
N ILE A 151 25.31 3.42 17.80
CA ILE A 151 24.20 2.49 18.01
C ILE A 151 24.75 1.06 18.05
N THR A 152 24.42 0.32 19.10
CA THR A 152 24.78 -1.10 19.26
C THR A 152 23.76 -2.02 18.59
N ASP A 153 24.16 -3.26 18.33
CA ASP A 153 23.24 -4.31 17.86
C ASP A 153 22.08 -4.48 18.87
N LEU A 154 20.84 -4.37 18.39
CA LEU A 154 19.62 -4.37 19.19
C LEU A 154 19.55 -3.24 20.23
N GLY A 155 20.33 -2.17 20.07
CA GLY A 155 20.23 -0.98 20.91
C GLY A 155 18.91 -0.23 20.67
N PRO A 156 18.31 0.36 21.72
CA PRO A 156 17.13 1.20 21.57
C PRO A 156 17.49 2.51 20.85
N VAL A 157 16.64 2.92 19.91
CA VAL A 157 16.82 4.11 19.09
C VAL A 157 15.53 4.89 18.93
N ASP A 158 15.69 6.20 18.78
CA ASP A 158 14.61 7.10 18.43
C ASP A 158 14.76 7.52 16.97
N ILE A 159 13.65 7.47 16.24
CA ILE A 159 13.59 7.72 14.82
C ILE A 159 12.77 8.99 14.62
N THR A 160 13.38 10.02 14.05
CA THR A 160 12.67 11.26 13.71
C THR A 160 12.66 11.46 12.21
N SER A 161 11.47 11.60 11.61
CA SER A 161 11.33 12.06 10.23
C SER A 161 11.18 13.57 10.14
N THR A 162 11.63 14.13 9.02
CA THR A 162 11.45 15.55 8.67
C THR A 162 10.79 15.64 7.31
N ALA A 163 9.58 16.21 7.27
CA ALA A 163 8.79 16.40 6.07
C ALA A 163 9.27 17.58 5.20
N LYS A 164 8.72 17.72 3.99
CA LYS A 164 9.05 18.84 3.09
C LYS A 164 8.71 20.21 3.67
N ASP A 165 7.64 20.30 4.48
CA ASP A 165 7.22 21.53 5.18
C ASP A 165 8.03 21.82 6.46
N GLY A 166 9.02 20.97 6.78
CA GLY A 166 9.84 21.07 7.98
C GLY A 166 9.21 20.47 9.24
N SER A 167 7.96 19.99 9.19
CA SER A 167 7.32 19.30 10.31
C SER A 167 8.07 18.01 10.65
N ARG A 168 8.11 17.68 11.95
CA ARG A 168 8.82 16.51 12.47
C ARG A 168 7.87 15.53 13.12
N ARG A 169 8.16 14.24 12.96
CA ARG A 169 7.41 13.12 13.55
C ARG A 169 8.40 12.14 14.15
N ARG A 170 8.04 11.51 15.26
CA ARG A 170 8.98 10.70 16.05
C ARG A 170 8.37 9.37 16.46
N LEU A 171 9.23 8.37 16.54
CA LEU A 171 8.99 7.07 17.14
C LEU A 171 10.13 6.80 18.13
N ASP A 172 9.79 6.31 19.30
CA ASP A 172 10.73 6.15 20.42
C ASP A 172 10.95 4.68 20.77
N GLY A 173 12.16 4.34 21.20
CA GLY A 173 12.48 3.03 21.76
C GLY A 173 12.42 1.85 20.77
N TYR A 174 12.63 2.10 19.49
CA TYR A 174 12.72 1.02 18.47
C TYR A 174 14.04 0.28 18.61
N LEU A 175 14.11 -1.00 18.26
CA LEU A 175 15.37 -1.74 18.28
C LEU A 175 16.11 -1.63 16.94
N ALA A 176 17.38 -1.22 16.96
CA ALA A 176 18.21 -1.20 15.76
C ALA A 176 18.73 -2.60 15.43
N VAL A 177 18.27 -3.17 14.32
CA VAL A 177 18.68 -4.49 13.85
C VAL A 177 19.71 -4.32 12.73
N PRO A 178 20.94 -4.85 12.87
CA PRO A 178 21.92 -4.80 11.80
C PRO A 178 21.42 -5.63 10.60
N TYR A 179 21.47 -5.06 9.41
CA TYR A 179 21.02 -5.71 8.19
C TYR A 179 21.89 -5.33 7.00
N ASP A 180 21.92 -6.20 5.98
CA ASP A 180 22.62 -5.93 4.72
C ASP A 180 21.77 -5.00 3.83
N ILE A 181 21.68 -3.75 4.25
CA ILE A 181 21.05 -2.64 3.52
C ILE A 181 22.14 -1.64 3.12
N PRO A 182 22.06 -0.95 1.97
CA PRO A 182 23.04 0.07 1.59
C PRO A 182 23.23 1.12 2.68
N ARG A 183 24.46 1.66 2.80
CA ARG A 183 24.73 2.80 3.68
C ARG A 183 23.86 4.00 3.29
N GLY A 184 23.43 4.78 4.29
CA GLY A 184 22.49 5.87 4.10
C GLY A 184 21.03 5.42 4.07
N CYS A 185 20.75 4.12 4.09
CA CYS A 185 19.39 3.58 4.06
C CYS A 185 19.00 2.93 5.40
N ALA A 186 17.72 3.02 5.72
CA ALA A 186 17.10 2.29 6.81
C ALA A 186 15.79 1.66 6.31
N ALA A 187 15.31 0.64 7.02
CA ALA A 187 14.00 0.08 6.70
C ALA A 187 13.27 -0.41 7.95
N GLY A 188 11.95 -0.47 7.91
CA GLY A 188 11.17 -1.12 8.97
C GLY A 188 9.72 -1.31 8.57
N TYR A 189 8.89 -1.72 9.52
CA TYR A 189 7.57 -2.24 9.19
C TYR A 189 6.49 -1.17 9.14
N MET A 190 5.57 -1.30 8.19
CA MET A 190 4.22 -0.74 8.32
C MET A 190 3.33 -1.77 9.04
N PRO A 191 2.33 -1.34 9.82
CA PRO A 191 1.93 0.04 10.07
C PRO A 191 2.77 0.78 11.13
N GLU A 192 3.69 0.11 11.82
CA GLU A 192 4.47 0.65 12.94
C GLU A 192 5.14 2.00 12.61
N MET A 193 5.72 2.10 11.40
CA MET A 193 6.42 3.29 10.93
C MET A 193 5.54 4.31 10.18
N ASN A 194 4.23 4.07 10.02
CA ASN A 194 3.36 4.99 9.28
C ASN A 194 3.31 6.38 9.94
N VAL A 195 3.51 6.46 11.25
CA VAL A 195 3.63 7.73 11.99
C VAL A 195 4.72 8.64 11.42
N LEU A 196 5.78 8.09 10.81
CA LEU A 196 6.86 8.88 10.22
C LEU A 196 6.52 9.45 8.84
N CYS A 197 5.49 8.92 8.17
CA CYS A 197 5.08 9.36 6.83
C CYS A 197 4.23 10.63 6.95
N ALA A 198 4.73 11.75 6.46
CA ALA A 198 4.00 13.01 6.49
C ALA A 198 2.89 13.04 5.42
N LEU A 199 1.71 13.54 5.78
CA LEU A 199 0.58 13.67 4.85
C LEU A 199 0.89 14.58 3.67
N GLY A 200 1.72 15.62 3.87
CA GLY A 200 2.14 16.56 2.82
C GLY A 200 3.26 16.03 1.91
N ASP A 201 3.81 14.85 2.21
CA ASP A 201 4.90 14.26 1.43
C ASP A 201 4.35 13.21 0.46
N TYR A 202 4.01 13.67 -0.75
CA TYR A 202 3.47 12.82 -1.81
C TYR A 202 4.07 13.15 -3.19
N SER A 203 3.78 12.28 -4.15
CA SER A 203 4.06 12.47 -5.59
C SER A 203 3.15 13.54 -6.18
N THR A 204 3.73 14.59 -6.77
CA THR A 204 2.95 15.69 -7.39
C THR A 204 2.13 15.26 -8.60
N GLN A 205 2.34 14.05 -9.13
CA GLN A 205 1.60 13.53 -10.28
C GLN A 205 0.43 12.62 -9.90
N SER A 206 0.49 11.96 -8.75
CA SER A 206 -0.43 10.87 -8.39
C SER A 206 -0.98 10.93 -6.98
N ASP A 207 -0.57 11.93 -6.19
CA ASP A 207 -0.87 12.06 -4.76
C ASP A 207 -0.49 10.83 -3.92
N GLN A 208 0.40 9.97 -4.46
CA GLN A 208 0.86 8.79 -3.76
C GLN A 208 1.84 9.20 -2.64
N PRO A 209 1.59 8.78 -1.38
CA PRO A 209 2.47 9.11 -0.25
C PRO A 209 3.88 8.54 -0.41
N ILE A 210 4.87 9.27 0.09
CA ILE A 210 6.27 8.85 0.09
C ILE A 210 6.51 7.90 1.28
N MET A 211 6.42 6.60 1.03
CA MET A 211 6.62 5.56 2.05
C MET A 211 7.92 4.76 1.89
N LYS A 212 8.70 5.05 0.84
CA LYS A 212 9.92 4.29 0.51
C LYS A 212 11.19 5.13 0.55
N HIS A 213 11.04 6.42 0.82
CA HIS A 213 12.13 7.37 0.89
C HIS A 213 11.80 8.48 1.90
N VAL A 214 11.49 8.09 3.13
CA VAL A 214 11.22 9.01 4.24
C VAL A 214 12.56 9.51 4.77
N LYS A 215 12.76 10.83 4.77
CA LYS A 215 13.98 11.43 5.33
C LYS A 215 13.96 11.35 6.84
N VAL A 216 14.92 10.63 7.43
CA VAL A 216 14.99 10.44 8.90
C VAL A 216 16.37 10.73 9.48
N THR A 217 16.38 11.02 10.78
CA THR A 217 17.55 10.91 11.65
C THR A 217 17.29 9.80 12.66
N ILE A 218 18.30 8.97 12.93
CA ILE A 218 18.25 7.92 13.94
C ILE A 218 19.38 8.17 14.93
N ALA A 219 19.06 8.11 16.22
CA ALA A 219 20.01 8.28 17.32
C ALA A 219 19.72 7.24 18.42
N PRO A 220 20.69 6.92 19.29
CA PRO A 220 20.41 6.18 20.52
C PRO A 220 19.23 6.81 21.27
N ALA A 221 18.36 5.95 21.83
CA ALA A 221 17.23 6.42 22.61
C ALA A 221 17.71 7.24 23.81
N ALA A 222 16.95 8.31 24.12
CA ALA A 222 17.22 9.19 25.25
C ALA A 222 16.87 8.55 26.61
#